data_AF-A0A8S3XRR3-F1
#
_entry.id   AF-A0A8S3XRR3-F1
#
_cell.length_a   1.000
_cell.length_b   1.000
_cell.length_c   1.000
_cell.angle_alpha   90.00
_cell.angle_beta   90.00
_cell.angle_gamma   90.00
#
_symmetry.space_group_name_H-M   'P 1'
#
loop_
_entity.id
_entity.type
_entity.pdbx_description
1 polymer ?
#
loop_
_entity_poly.entity_id
_entity_poly.type
_entity_poly.pdbx_seq_one_letter_code
_entity_poly.pdbx_strand_id
1 'polypeptide(L)'
;MWISGDDHSHDQPGAPLVRWSRNSEVVPIDGAFPTTSTATPNVGNLSVTKSSRVHIGPKFVSVTQNLQNTEVVKDMPFPVYVWYIVRNSSRAEKLSCLVALLVLITCVTLIVYFAVNASNNPEDYIDVDPHEWNITRQMWLAQNFTGQATTERYDPLRLVIIQHTVSPECSRFVLCAAELRTMQSWYIKYYNYDIPYNFIIGNDGRVYEGRGWGKPGAHALTYNGCSLGIAFIGDYREELTVHSRVTELQVKRAKMLLEEGVKRGFLDPDYSVLGAKDLIATASPGSNLYNAIREWEHYDHVNKWQNNTCDKMYGFLPVS
;
A
#
# COMPACT_ATOMS: atom_id res chain seq x y z
N MET A 1 50.70 -12.11 -16.41
CA MET A 1 51.17 -12.72 -17.67
C MET A 1 49.97 -12.74 -18.59
N TRP A 2 50.09 -12.04 -19.73
CA TRP A 2 49.13 -11.94 -20.83
C TRP A 2 48.85 -13.35 -21.40
N ILE A 3 47.76 -13.67 -22.13
CA ILE A 3 47.36 -13.13 -23.44
C ILE A 3 45.85 -13.43 -23.73
N SER A 4 45.26 -12.50 -24.50
CA SER A 4 44.06 -12.49 -25.38
C SER A 4 43.65 -13.83 -26.01
N GLY A 5 42.45 -14.09 -26.54
CA GLY A 5 41.32 -13.28 -27.03
C GLY A 5 40.81 -14.00 -28.31
N ASP A 6 39.50 -14.06 -28.54
CA ASP A 6 38.89 -13.97 -29.88
C ASP A 6 37.35 -13.94 -29.81
N ASP A 7 36.81 -13.21 -30.77
CA ASP A 7 35.53 -12.53 -30.83
C ASP A 7 34.64 -13.18 -31.89
N HIS A 8 33.33 -13.32 -31.65
CA HIS A 8 32.33 -13.47 -32.71
C HIS A 8 30.94 -13.04 -32.23
N SER A 9 30.45 -11.98 -32.86
CA SER A 9 29.12 -11.39 -32.78
C SER A 9 28.02 -12.25 -33.44
N HIS A 10 26.81 -12.30 -32.86
CA HIS A 10 25.55 -11.92 -33.52
C HIS A 10 24.32 -12.07 -32.59
N ASP A 11 23.53 -10.99 -32.55
CA ASP A 11 22.07 -10.84 -32.35
C ASP A 11 21.34 -11.26 -31.05
N GLN A 12 20.75 -10.23 -30.42
CA GLN A 12 19.73 -10.17 -29.35
C GLN A 12 18.31 -10.50 -29.88
N PRO A 13 17.24 -10.76 -29.06
CA PRO A 13 16.78 -9.97 -27.88
C PRO A 13 16.19 -10.81 -26.72
N GLY A 14 15.88 -10.36 -25.50
CA GLY A 14 15.91 -9.07 -24.80
C GLY A 14 15.11 -9.24 -23.49
N ALA A 15 15.63 -8.78 -22.35
CA ALA A 15 14.88 -8.51 -21.10
C ALA A 15 15.75 -7.66 -20.16
N PRO A 16 15.27 -6.52 -19.61
CA PRO A 16 16.13 -5.59 -18.89
C PRO A 16 16.22 -5.92 -17.39
N LEU A 17 17.46 -6.00 -16.89
CA LEU A 17 17.80 -5.98 -15.47
C LEU A 17 17.93 -4.53 -14.99
N VAL A 18 17.16 -4.18 -13.96
CA VAL A 18 17.22 -2.89 -13.26
C VAL A 18 18.46 -2.87 -12.38
N ARG A 19 19.43 -2.01 -12.71
CA ARG A 19 20.60 -1.70 -11.87
C ARG A 19 20.41 -0.32 -11.25
N TRP A 20 20.50 -0.26 -9.92
CA TRP A 20 20.54 0.98 -9.17
C TRP A 20 21.87 1.70 -9.37
N SER A 21 21.79 3.00 -9.66
CA SER A 21 22.93 3.94 -9.67
C SER A 21 22.52 5.20 -8.92
N ARG A 22 23.31 5.57 -7.91
CA ARG A 22 23.36 6.93 -7.36
C ARG A 22 24.14 7.77 -8.36
N ASN A 23 23.59 8.90 -8.78
CA ASN A 23 24.23 10.21 -8.73
C ASN A 23 23.28 11.28 -9.27
N SER A 24 23.35 12.44 -8.64
CA SER A 24 22.59 13.66 -8.89
C SER A 24 22.84 14.18 -10.30
N GLU A 25 21.78 14.48 -11.05
CA GLU A 25 21.87 15.20 -12.32
C GLU A 25 20.88 16.37 -12.36
N VAL A 26 21.42 17.55 -12.66
CA VAL A 26 20.72 18.83 -12.79
C VAL A 26 20.34 18.99 -14.26
N VAL A 27 19.05 19.18 -14.56
CA VAL A 27 18.57 19.38 -15.93
C VAL A 27 18.42 20.89 -16.21
N PRO A 28 19.01 21.42 -17.30
CA PRO A 28 18.79 22.78 -17.77
C PRO A 28 17.54 22.85 -18.66
N ILE A 29 16.71 23.88 -18.47
CA ILE A 29 15.56 24.17 -19.34
C ILE A 29 15.97 25.29 -20.30
N ASP A 30 16.36 24.91 -21.52
CA ASP A 30 16.54 25.83 -22.65
C ASP A 30 15.18 26.13 -23.29
N GLY A 31 14.74 27.38 -23.19
CA GLY A 31 13.59 27.91 -23.91
C GLY A 31 14.03 28.53 -25.23
N ALA A 32 13.68 27.90 -26.35
CA ALA A 32 13.72 28.50 -27.68
C ALA A 32 12.29 28.77 -28.17
N PHE A 33 12.02 30.03 -28.53
CA PHE A 33 10.73 30.54 -28.99
C PHE A 33 10.37 30.06 -30.40
N PRO A 34 9.12 29.67 -30.70
CA PRO A 34 8.62 29.65 -32.07
C PRO A 34 8.20 31.06 -32.49
N THR A 35 8.86 31.58 -33.52
CA THR A 35 8.43 32.73 -34.31
C THR A 35 7.12 32.39 -35.03
N THR A 36 6.05 33.10 -34.72
CA THR A 36 4.84 33.14 -35.58
C THR A 36 4.60 34.56 -36.03
N SER A 37 4.44 34.69 -37.34
CA SER A 37 4.36 35.92 -38.12
C SER A 37 3.24 36.85 -37.66
N THR A 38 3.55 38.14 -37.54
CA THR A 38 2.57 39.21 -37.36
C THR A 38 1.66 39.31 -38.59
N ALA A 39 0.38 39.03 -38.42
CA ALA A 39 -0.64 39.45 -39.37
C ALA A 39 -0.73 40.99 -39.35
N THR A 40 -0.64 41.61 -40.53
CA THR A 40 -0.88 43.04 -40.69
C THR A 40 -2.34 43.38 -40.35
N PRO A 41 -2.61 44.45 -39.59
CA PRO A 41 -3.98 44.80 -39.21
C PRO A 41 -4.81 45.18 -40.44
N ASN A 42 -5.98 44.54 -40.58
CA ASN A 42 -6.93 44.78 -41.65
C ASN A 42 -7.80 46.01 -41.30
N VAL A 43 -7.83 47.02 -42.16
CA VAL A 43 -8.55 48.28 -41.90
C VAL A 43 -10.05 48.08 -42.10
N GLY A 44 -10.79 47.92 -41.01
CA GLY A 44 -12.25 47.83 -41.01
C GLY A 44 -12.91 49.19 -41.12
N ASN A 45 -13.28 49.59 -42.35
CA ASN A 45 -14.12 50.73 -42.75
C ASN A 45 -13.58 52.16 -42.50
N LEU A 46 -13.35 52.88 -43.59
CA LEU A 46 -13.15 54.34 -43.62
C LEU A 46 -14.50 55.04 -43.86
N SER A 47 -14.94 55.89 -42.94
CA SER A 47 -16.05 56.83 -43.18
C SER A 47 -15.52 58.24 -43.43
N VAL A 48 -15.73 58.75 -44.65
CA VAL A 48 -15.34 60.12 -45.03
C VAL A 48 -16.57 61.03 -45.03
N THR A 49 -16.70 61.89 -44.03
CA THR A 49 -17.76 62.91 -43.97
C THR A 49 -17.29 64.18 -44.67
N LYS A 50 -17.93 64.57 -45.79
CA LYS A 50 -17.70 65.86 -46.46
C LYS A 50 -18.58 66.93 -45.80
N SER A 51 -17.95 67.96 -45.23
CA SER A 51 -18.65 69.16 -44.74
C SER A 51 -19.16 70.00 -45.91
N SER A 52 -20.41 70.46 -45.86
CA SER A 52 -21.09 71.26 -46.89
C SER A 52 -21.20 72.75 -46.56
N ARG A 53 -20.13 73.37 -46.02
CA ARG A 53 -20.04 74.84 -45.93
C ARG A 53 -18.72 75.33 -46.51
N VAL A 54 -18.82 76.43 -47.26
CA VAL A 54 -17.73 77.09 -47.99
C VAL A 54 -16.58 77.46 -47.05
N HIS A 55 -15.37 77.03 -47.39
CA HIS A 55 -14.13 77.49 -46.76
C HIS A 55 -13.10 77.92 -47.82
N ILE A 56 -12.50 79.07 -47.60
CA ILE A 56 -11.34 79.62 -48.31
C ILE A 56 -10.09 79.21 -47.48
N GLY A 57 -9.21 78.36 -48.04
CA GLY A 57 -7.97 77.84 -47.40
C GLY A 57 -7.72 76.33 -47.65
N PRO A 58 -6.49 75.78 -47.44
CA PRO A 58 -6.19 74.37 -47.72
C PRO A 58 -7.00 73.42 -46.83
N LYS A 59 -7.61 72.39 -47.45
CA LYS A 59 -8.61 71.50 -46.86
C LYS A 59 -8.08 70.71 -45.65
N PHE A 60 -8.80 70.74 -44.52
CA PHE A 60 -8.60 69.80 -43.42
C PHE A 60 -9.43 68.54 -43.65
N VAL A 61 -8.79 67.38 -43.60
CA VAL A 61 -9.45 66.06 -43.56
C VAL A 61 -9.20 65.49 -42.16
N SER A 62 -10.23 65.41 -41.32
CA SER A 62 -10.12 64.73 -40.03
C SER A 62 -10.36 63.23 -40.24
N VAL A 63 -9.35 62.41 -39.97
CA VAL A 63 -9.48 60.94 -39.93
C VAL A 63 -9.61 60.53 -38.46
N THR A 64 -10.78 60.04 -38.06
CA THR A 64 -10.98 59.47 -36.72
C THR A 64 -10.80 57.95 -36.82
N GLN A 65 -9.79 57.40 -36.15
CA GLN A 65 -9.49 55.97 -36.15
C GLN A 65 -9.94 55.37 -34.81
N ASN A 66 -10.91 54.46 -34.83
CA ASN A 66 -11.29 53.69 -33.63
C ASN A 66 -10.41 52.43 -33.54
N LEU A 67 -9.35 52.50 -32.75
CA LEU A 67 -8.53 51.33 -32.39
C LEU A 67 -9.15 50.61 -31.20
N GLN A 68 -9.72 49.41 -31.42
CA GLN A 68 -10.04 48.48 -30.33
C GLN A 68 -8.76 47.73 -29.94
N ASN A 69 -7.99 48.27 -29.00
CA ASN A 69 -6.87 47.54 -28.40
C ASN A 69 -7.41 46.56 -27.34
N THR A 70 -7.48 45.28 -27.65
CA THR A 70 -7.51 44.23 -26.62
C THR A 70 -6.09 44.03 -26.09
N GLU A 71 -5.72 44.78 -25.05
CA GLU A 71 -4.48 44.54 -24.32
C GLU A 71 -4.62 43.25 -23.49
N VAL A 72 -3.95 42.18 -23.92
CA VAL A 72 -3.72 41.01 -23.07
C VAL A 72 -2.53 41.32 -22.16
N VAL A 73 -2.80 41.79 -20.94
CA VAL A 73 -1.76 41.98 -19.92
C VAL A 73 -1.25 40.61 -19.47
N LYS A 74 -0.06 40.23 -19.95
CA LYS A 74 0.67 39.04 -19.49
C LYS A 74 1.48 39.38 -18.23
N ASP A 75 1.36 38.49 -17.24
CA ASP A 75 2.22 38.29 -16.06
C ASP A 75 2.25 39.39 -14.98
N MET A 76 1.13 39.55 -14.25
CA MET A 76 1.14 40.25 -12.94
C MET A 76 1.58 39.30 -11.80
N PRO A 77 2.38 39.76 -10.83
CA PRO A 77 2.65 39.01 -9.60
C PRO A 77 1.35 38.62 -8.89
N PHE A 78 1.26 37.38 -8.40
CA PHE A 78 0.03 36.82 -7.81
C PHE A 78 -0.69 37.75 -6.82
N PRO A 79 0.00 38.47 -5.90
CA PRO A 79 -0.67 39.40 -4.98
C PRO A 79 -1.35 40.59 -5.69
N VAL A 80 -0.70 41.12 -6.73
CA VAL A 80 -1.22 42.24 -7.53
C VAL A 80 -2.38 41.77 -8.41
N TYR A 81 -2.27 40.56 -8.96
CA TYR A 81 -3.34 39.93 -9.73
C TYR A 81 -4.59 39.67 -8.90
N VAL A 82 -4.43 39.10 -7.70
CA VAL A 82 -5.54 38.86 -6.76
C VAL A 82 -6.18 40.18 -6.36
N TRP A 83 -5.39 41.21 -6.04
CA TRP A 83 -5.92 42.53 -5.70
C TRP A 83 -6.66 43.20 -6.87
N TYR A 84 -6.15 43.05 -8.09
CA TYR A 84 -6.80 43.54 -9.30
C TYR A 84 -8.16 42.88 -9.53
N ILE A 85 -8.25 41.54 -9.43
CA ILE A 85 -9.51 40.81 -9.55
C ILE A 85 -10.48 41.25 -8.45
N VAL A 86 -10.03 41.32 -7.20
CA VAL A 86 -10.88 41.76 -6.08
C VAL A 86 -11.39 43.19 -6.30
N ARG A 87 -10.58 44.08 -6.86
CA ARG A 87 -10.99 45.46 -7.14
C ARG A 87 -11.99 45.54 -8.29
N ASN A 88 -11.76 44.79 -9.36
CA ASN A 88 -12.54 44.87 -10.60
C ASN A 88 -13.77 43.92 -10.63
N SER A 89 -13.88 43.02 -9.66
CA SER A 89 -14.99 42.06 -9.56
C SER A 89 -16.30 42.73 -9.13
N SER A 90 -17.40 42.26 -9.72
CA SER A 90 -18.75 42.77 -9.48
C SER A 90 -19.24 42.46 -8.05
N ARG A 91 -20.24 43.21 -7.56
CA ARG A 91 -20.83 42.96 -6.24
C ARG A 91 -21.40 41.53 -6.11
N ALA A 92 -21.92 40.97 -7.20
CA ALA A 92 -22.47 39.62 -7.24
C ALA A 92 -21.38 38.53 -7.16
N GLU A 93 -20.27 38.71 -7.88
CA GLU A 93 -19.12 37.80 -7.81
C GLU A 93 -18.47 37.82 -6.42
N LYS A 94 -18.30 39.00 -5.82
CA LYS A 94 -17.81 39.15 -4.44
C LYS A 94 -18.70 38.42 -3.44
N LEU A 95 -20.01 38.52 -3.60
CA LEU A 95 -20.97 37.81 -2.76
C LEU A 95 -20.87 36.29 -2.94
N SER A 96 -20.73 35.81 -4.18
CA SER A 96 -20.53 34.39 -4.50
C SER A 96 -19.25 33.84 -3.88
N CYS A 97 -18.12 34.53 -4.03
CA CYS A 97 -16.85 34.14 -3.39
C CYS A 97 -16.95 34.13 -1.87
N LEU A 98 -17.61 35.13 -1.27
CA LEU A 98 -17.79 35.19 0.18
C LEU A 98 -18.64 34.02 0.68
N VAL A 99 -19.72 33.67 -0.01
CA VAL A 99 -20.54 32.50 0.31
C VAL A 99 -19.74 31.21 0.18
N ALA A 100 -18.96 31.04 -0.90
CA ALA A 100 -18.11 29.85 -1.09
C ALA A 100 -17.06 29.71 0.02
N LEU A 101 -16.45 30.82 0.44
CA LEU A 101 -15.44 30.84 1.51
C LEU A 101 -16.09 30.51 2.87
N LEU A 102 -17.28 31.04 3.15
CA LEU A 102 -18.06 30.67 4.32
C LEU A 102 -18.42 29.18 4.31
N VAL A 103 -18.87 28.63 3.18
CA VAL A 103 -19.16 27.19 3.05
C VAL A 103 -17.90 26.36 3.32
N LEU A 104 -16.76 26.75 2.74
CA LEU A 104 -15.48 26.06 2.98
C LEU A 104 -15.09 26.09 4.46
N ILE A 105 -15.20 27.25 5.11
CA ILE A 105 -14.94 27.39 6.55
C ILE A 105 -15.89 26.51 7.35
N THR A 106 -17.19 26.49 7.02
CA THR A 106 -18.16 25.62 7.71
C THR A 106 -17.83 24.13 7.52
N CYS A 107 -17.43 23.72 6.32
CA CYS A 107 -17.00 22.34 6.08
C CYS A 107 -15.75 21.98 6.89
N VAL A 108 -14.72 22.84 6.88
CA VAL A 108 -13.48 22.60 7.61
C VAL A 108 -13.74 22.57 9.13
N THR A 109 -14.54 23.50 9.64
CA THR A 109 -14.90 23.54 11.07
C THR A 109 -15.73 22.33 11.48
N LEU A 110 -16.66 21.86 10.66
CA LEU A 110 -17.38 20.61 10.90
C LEU A 110 -16.45 19.40 10.91
N ILE A 111 -15.53 19.29 9.94
CA ILE A 111 -14.54 18.20 9.89
C ILE A 111 -13.69 18.20 11.15
N VAL A 112 -13.18 19.36 11.57
CA VAL A 112 -12.38 19.49 12.80
C VAL A 112 -13.24 19.18 14.02
N TYR A 113 -14.47 19.69 14.10
CA TYR A 113 -15.39 19.41 15.18
C TYR A 113 -15.68 17.91 15.34
N PHE A 114 -15.99 17.22 14.24
CA PHE A 114 -16.22 15.77 14.26
C PHE A 114 -14.95 14.99 14.57
N ALA A 115 -13.78 15.39 14.05
CA ALA A 115 -12.51 14.74 14.36
C ALA A 115 -12.15 14.86 15.85
N VAL A 116 -12.34 16.06 16.43
CA VAL A 116 -12.10 16.33 17.86
C VAL A 116 -13.15 15.65 18.74
N ASN A 117 -14.42 15.66 18.34
CA ASN A 117 -15.47 14.97 19.10
C ASN A 117 -15.30 13.44 19.06
N ALA A 118 -14.87 12.89 17.92
CA ALA A 118 -14.49 11.48 17.80
C ALA A 118 -13.24 11.13 18.62
N SER A 119 -12.30 12.07 18.84
CA SER A 119 -11.18 11.85 19.76
C SER A 119 -11.58 11.98 21.23
N ASN A 120 -12.58 12.81 21.55
CA ASN A 120 -12.98 13.12 22.92
C ASN A 120 -14.01 12.14 23.51
N ASN A 121 -14.75 11.40 22.67
CA ASN A 121 -15.65 10.33 23.08
C ASN A 121 -15.19 8.97 22.54
N PRO A 122 -14.17 8.33 23.14
CA PRO A 122 -13.75 6.99 22.75
C PRO A 122 -14.78 5.90 23.10
N GLU A 123 -15.84 6.20 23.85
CA GLU A 123 -16.80 5.20 24.37
C GLU A 123 -18.13 5.05 23.62
N ASP A 124 -18.41 5.83 22.56
CA ASP A 124 -19.70 5.72 21.83
C ASP A 124 -19.60 4.87 20.55
N TYR A 125 -18.53 4.10 20.40
CA TYR A 125 -18.49 2.98 19.47
C TYR A 125 -18.91 1.74 20.24
N ILE A 126 -20.10 1.20 19.95
CA ILE A 126 -20.44 -0.15 20.38
C ILE A 126 -19.38 -1.06 19.78
N ASP A 127 -18.47 -1.52 20.63
CA ASP A 127 -17.44 -2.48 20.24
C ASP A 127 -18.15 -3.80 19.95
N VAL A 128 -18.52 -4.02 18.69
CA VAL A 128 -19.03 -5.31 18.19
C VAL A 128 -17.87 -6.31 18.03
N ASP A 129 -16.82 -6.14 18.82
CA ASP A 129 -15.65 -6.98 18.82
C ASP A 129 -16.02 -8.31 19.50
N PRO A 130 -15.78 -9.44 18.82
CA PRO A 130 -15.93 -10.74 19.44
C PRO A 130 -15.14 -10.84 20.76
N HIS A 131 -15.80 -11.34 21.80
CA HIS A 131 -15.14 -11.68 23.06
C HIS A 131 -14.22 -12.90 22.90
N GLU A 132 -14.43 -13.69 21.86
CA GLU A 132 -13.64 -14.87 21.55
C GLU A 132 -12.20 -14.49 21.17
N TRP A 133 -11.25 -15.29 21.64
CA TRP A 133 -9.86 -15.16 21.24
C TRP A 133 -9.57 -15.86 19.92
N ASN A 134 -10.40 -16.82 19.53
CA ASN A 134 -10.32 -17.61 18.30
C ASN A 134 -11.35 -17.10 17.29
N ILE A 135 -10.88 -16.27 16.37
CA ILE A 135 -11.71 -15.59 15.38
C ILE A 135 -11.82 -16.47 14.13
N THR A 136 -13.03 -16.96 13.86
CA THR A 136 -13.31 -17.75 12.66
C THR A 136 -13.27 -16.90 11.39
N ARG A 137 -13.13 -17.56 10.24
CA ARG A 137 -13.22 -16.92 8.92
C ARG A 137 -14.48 -16.06 8.73
N GLN A 138 -15.62 -16.52 9.25
CA GLN A 138 -16.88 -15.79 9.14
C GLN A 138 -16.84 -14.48 9.93
N MET A 139 -16.23 -14.48 11.12
CA MET A 139 -16.18 -13.32 12.00
C MET A 139 -15.38 -12.17 11.39
N TRP A 140 -14.25 -12.45 10.72
CA TRP A 140 -13.47 -11.42 10.04
C TRP A 140 -13.91 -11.15 8.59
N LEU A 141 -15.02 -11.77 8.15
CA LEU A 141 -15.60 -11.64 6.81
C LEU A 141 -14.64 -12.08 5.69
N ALA A 142 -14.00 -13.22 5.88
CA ALA A 142 -13.15 -13.84 4.88
C ALA A 142 -13.92 -14.19 3.60
N GLN A 143 -13.28 -14.05 2.44
CA GLN A 143 -13.74 -14.70 1.22
C GLN A 143 -13.71 -16.23 1.38
N ASN A 144 -14.51 -16.98 0.61
CA ASN A 144 -14.55 -18.43 0.72
C ASN A 144 -13.22 -19.09 0.29
N PHE A 145 -12.75 -20.06 1.07
CA PHE A 145 -11.61 -20.91 0.70
C PHE A 145 -12.11 -22.09 -0.14
N THR A 146 -11.67 -22.21 -1.39
CA THR A 146 -12.09 -23.26 -2.34
C THR A 146 -11.10 -24.43 -2.43
N GLY A 147 -10.03 -24.43 -1.64
CA GLY A 147 -9.00 -25.47 -1.67
C GLY A 147 -9.49 -26.82 -1.14
N GLN A 148 -9.43 -27.85 -1.99
CA GLN A 148 -9.85 -29.20 -1.64
C GLN A 148 -8.77 -30.02 -0.94
N ALA A 149 -7.49 -29.72 -1.17
CA ALA A 149 -6.37 -30.44 -0.56
C ALA A 149 -6.44 -30.46 0.98
N THR A 150 -5.95 -31.54 1.57
CA THR A 150 -5.95 -31.78 3.02
C THR A 150 -4.55 -32.14 3.50
N THR A 151 -4.31 -32.01 4.81
CA THR A 151 -3.05 -32.46 5.46
C THR A 151 -3.12 -33.90 5.97
N GLU A 152 -4.24 -34.60 5.78
CA GLU A 152 -4.54 -35.92 6.37
C GLU A 152 -3.41 -36.95 6.19
N ARG A 153 -2.69 -36.90 5.07
CA ARG A 153 -1.53 -37.79 4.81
C ARG A 153 -0.41 -37.66 5.86
N TYR A 154 -0.32 -36.51 6.51
CA TYR A 154 0.73 -36.13 7.46
C TYR A 154 0.16 -35.79 8.85
N ASP A 155 -1.11 -36.09 9.11
CA ASP A 155 -1.70 -35.87 10.43
C ASP A 155 -1.27 -36.99 11.42
N PRO A 156 -1.03 -36.67 12.70
CA PRO A 156 -0.96 -35.32 13.25
C PRO A 156 0.34 -34.62 12.81
N LEU A 157 0.24 -33.31 12.56
CA LEU A 157 1.37 -32.53 12.06
C LEU A 157 2.48 -32.43 13.11
N ARG A 158 3.74 -32.59 12.70
CA ARG A 158 4.91 -32.55 13.59
C ARG A 158 5.71 -31.26 13.51
N LEU A 159 5.35 -30.34 12.62
CA LEU A 159 6.08 -29.11 12.36
C LEU A 159 5.16 -27.90 12.38
N VAL A 160 5.55 -26.88 13.14
CA VAL A 160 4.93 -25.56 13.19
C VAL A 160 5.94 -24.55 12.65
N ILE A 161 5.51 -23.72 11.70
CA ILE A 161 6.35 -22.70 11.07
C ILE A 161 5.81 -21.32 11.44
N ILE A 162 6.61 -20.55 12.18
CA ILE A 162 6.28 -19.19 12.58
C ILE A 162 6.78 -18.19 11.55
N GLN A 163 5.91 -17.23 11.20
CA GLN A 163 6.17 -16.16 10.25
C GLN A 163 5.70 -14.80 10.77
N HIS A 164 6.16 -13.74 10.12
CA HIS A 164 5.53 -12.43 10.16
C HIS A 164 4.84 -12.11 8.82
N THR A 165 3.96 -11.13 8.81
CA THR A 165 3.22 -10.73 7.61
C THR A 165 3.92 -9.61 6.82
N VAL A 166 4.85 -8.87 7.43
CA VAL A 166 5.43 -7.65 6.86
C VAL A 166 4.35 -6.59 6.57
N SER A 167 3.30 -6.59 7.37
CA SER A 167 2.22 -5.61 7.31
C SER A 167 2.35 -4.61 8.47
N PRO A 168 1.58 -3.49 8.45
CA PRO A 168 1.38 -2.68 9.63
C PRO A 168 0.76 -3.49 10.78
N GLU A 169 0.99 -3.02 12.01
CA GLU A 169 0.32 -3.55 13.19
C GLU A 169 -1.18 -3.24 13.22
N CYS A 170 -1.93 -4.05 13.95
CA CYS A 170 -3.34 -3.83 14.21
C CYS A 170 -3.67 -4.11 15.69
N SER A 171 -4.27 -3.15 16.38
CA SER A 171 -4.50 -3.22 17.84
C SER A 171 -5.98 -3.30 18.24
N ARG A 172 -6.89 -3.39 17.27
CA ARG A 172 -8.33 -3.57 17.46
C ARG A 172 -8.85 -4.58 16.45
N PHE A 173 -9.86 -5.35 16.82
CA PHE A 173 -10.44 -6.37 15.94
C PHE A 173 -10.84 -5.82 14.57
N VAL A 174 -11.54 -4.68 14.52
CA VAL A 174 -11.97 -4.07 13.25
C VAL A 174 -10.79 -3.73 12.33
N LEU A 175 -9.65 -3.34 12.90
CA LEU A 175 -8.42 -3.02 12.16
C LEU A 175 -7.71 -4.30 11.72
N CYS A 176 -7.60 -5.30 12.60
CA CYS A 176 -6.99 -6.59 12.26
C CYS A 176 -7.79 -7.35 11.20
N ALA A 177 -9.11 -7.37 11.32
CA ALA A 177 -10.00 -7.95 10.33
C ALA A 177 -9.88 -7.22 8.98
N ALA A 178 -9.74 -5.88 8.98
CA ALA A 178 -9.50 -5.12 7.77
C ALA A 178 -8.14 -5.43 7.12
N GLU A 179 -7.09 -5.58 7.92
CA GLU A 179 -5.76 -5.98 7.45
C GLU A 179 -5.79 -7.38 6.83
N LEU A 180 -6.44 -8.34 7.48
CA LEU A 180 -6.62 -9.70 6.96
C LEU A 180 -7.36 -9.73 5.63
N ARG A 181 -8.43 -8.94 5.48
CA ARG A 181 -9.17 -8.85 4.19
C ARG A 181 -8.32 -8.23 3.10
N THR A 182 -7.52 -7.21 3.43
CA THR A 182 -6.58 -6.59 2.48
C THR A 182 -5.54 -7.61 2.02
N MET A 183 -4.92 -8.32 2.96
CA MET A 183 -3.93 -9.35 2.69
C MET A 183 -4.50 -10.52 1.88
N GLN A 184 -5.66 -11.06 2.27
CA GLN A 184 -6.36 -12.10 1.52
C GLN A 184 -6.65 -11.65 0.09
N SER A 185 -7.20 -10.45 -0.09
CA SER A 185 -7.52 -9.91 -1.42
C SER A 185 -6.28 -9.75 -2.28
N TRP A 186 -5.15 -9.37 -1.69
CA TRP A 186 -3.87 -9.28 -2.39
C TRP A 186 -3.40 -10.66 -2.88
N TYR A 187 -3.41 -11.68 -2.02
CA TYR A 187 -3.01 -13.03 -2.43
C TYR A 187 -3.93 -13.63 -3.50
N ILE A 188 -5.24 -13.45 -3.37
CA ILE A 188 -6.21 -13.89 -4.38
C ILE A 188 -5.94 -13.20 -5.71
N LYS A 189 -5.73 -11.88 -5.70
CA LYS A 189 -5.53 -11.09 -6.92
C LYS A 189 -4.21 -11.40 -7.64
N TYR A 190 -3.12 -11.55 -6.90
CA TYR A 190 -1.77 -11.63 -7.49
C TYR A 190 -1.22 -13.05 -7.59
N TYR A 191 -1.71 -13.99 -6.77
CA TYR A 191 -1.20 -15.36 -6.73
C TYR A 191 -2.27 -16.43 -6.93
N ASN A 192 -3.54 -16.02 -7.08
CA ASN A 192 -4.67 -16.92 -7.29
C ASN A 192 -4.81 -18.00 -6.21
N TYR A 193 -4.47 -17.66 -4.97
CA TYR A 193 -4.68 -18.50 -3.80
C TYR A 193 -5.15 -17.66 -2.61
N ASP A 194 -5.76 -18.32 -1.62
CA ASP A 194 -6.18 -17.67 -0.37
C ASP A 194 -5.00 -17.39 0.56
N ILE A 195 -5.19 -16.57 1.60
CA ILE A 195 -4.19 -16.22 2.62
C ILE A 195 -3.27 -17.43 2.96
N PRO A 196 -1.94 -17.28 2.92
CA PRO A 196 -1.03 -18.43 2.88
C PRO A 196 -0.90 -19.15 4.22
N TYR A 197 -1.34 -18.55 5.32
CA TYR A 197 -1.17 -19.05 6.68
C TYR A 197 -2.39 -19.84 7.15
N ASN A 198 -2.19 -20.82 8.02
CA ASN A 198 -3.29 -21.54 8.67
C ASN A 198 -3.96 -20.67 9.74
N PHE A 199 -3.14 -20.02 10.56
CA PHE A 199 -3.59 -19.08 11.60
C PHE A 199 -2.73 -17.81 11.58
N ILE A 200 -3.35 -16.71 12.00
CA ILE A 200 -2.72 -15.40 12.04
C ILE A 200 -2.98 -14.78 13.42
N ILE A 201 -1.98 -14.18 14.05
CA ILE A 201 -2.09 -13.58 15.38
C ILE A 201 -1.95 -12.06 15.27
N GLY A 202 -3.00 -11.33 15.64
CA GLY A 202 -3.01 -9.87 15.65
C GLY A 202 -2.30 -9.25 16.86
N ASN A 203 -1.94 -7.97 16.78
CA ASN A 203 -1.39 -7.25 17.95
C ASN A 203 -2.46 -6.96 19.01
N ASP A 204 -3.75 -7.16 18.67
CA ASP A 204 -4.88 -7.20 19.59
C ASP A 204 -4.93 -8.49 20.43
N GLY A 205 -4.05 -9.46 20.17
CA GLY A 205 -3.97 -10.71 20.93
C GLY A 205 -5.06 -11.72 20.57
N ARG A 206 -5.66 -11.62 19.38
CA ARG A 206 -6.58 -12.62 18.84
C ARG A 206 -5.89 -13.51 17.82
N VAL A 207 -6.41 -14.72 17.69
CA VAL A 207 -5.99 -15.72 16.70
C VAL A 207 -7.06 -15.82 15.64
N TYR A 208 -6.71 -15.38 14.45
CA TYR A 208 -7.56 -15.36 13.27
C TYR A 208 -7.33 -16.62 12.44
N GLU A 209 -8.42 -17.31 12.13
CA GLU A 209 -8.42 -18.45 11.23
C GLU A 209 -8.13 -17.99 9.80
N GLY A 210 -6.97 -18.38 9.29
CA GLY A 210 -6.64 -18.30 7.86
C GLY A 210 -7.20 -19.51 7.16
N ARG A 211 -6.35 -20.39 6.63
CA ARG A 211 -6.79 -21.67 6.04
C ARG A 211 -7.31 -22.68 7.07
N GLY A 212 -6.99 -22.49 8.35
CA GLY A 212 -7.45 -23.32 9.45
C GLY A 212 -6.79 -24.69 9.50
N TRP A 213 -7.39 -25.58 10.29
CA TRP A 213 -6.93 -26.95 10.54
C TRP A 213 -7.17 -27.87 9.35
N GLY A 214 -6.34 -28.91 9.20
CA GLY A 214 -6.52 -29.96 8.18
C GLY A 214 -6.28 -29.50 6.74
N LYS A 215 -5.84 -28.25 6.53
CA LYS A 215 -5.64 -27.64 5.21
C LYS A 215 -4.18 -27.25 5.00
N PRO A 216 -3.60 -27.53 3.81
CA PRO A 216 -2.24 -27.13 3.53
C PRO A 216 -2.13 -25.61 3.38
N GLY A 217 -1.02 -25.08 3.88
CA GLY A 217 -0.64 -23.69 3.73
C GLY A 217 -0.18 -23.31 2.32
N ALA A 218 0.26 -22.06 2.18
CA ALA A 218 1.11 -21.59 1.09
C ALA A 218 2.24 -20.69 1.64
N HIS A 219 2.64 -20.95 2.88
CA HIS A 219 3.54 -20.11 3.68
C HIS A 219 5.00 -20.54 3.57
N ALA A 220 5.30 -21.83 3.38
CA ALA A 220 6.65 -22.35 3.26
C ALA A 220 6.71 -23.46 2.19
N LEU A 221 7.35 -23.13 1.06
CA LEU A 221 7.57 -24.10 -0.01
C LEU A 221 8.21 -25.38 0.55
N THR A 222 7.83 -26.54 0.01
CA THR A 222 8.20 -27.89 0.50
C THR A 222 7.45 -28.36 1.75
N TYR A 223 7.10 -27.46 2.69
CA TYR A 223 6.53 -27.84 3.99
C TYR A 223 5.01 -27.60 4.10
N ASN A 224 4.40 -26.87 3.16
CA ASN A 224 2.98 -26.50 3.18
C ASN A 224 1.99 -27.65 3.46
N GLY A 225 2.30 -28.86 2.99
CA GLY A 225 1.42 -30.03 3.15
C GLY A 225 1.54 -30.74 4.51
N CYS A 226 2.63 -30.52 5.24
CA CYS A 226 3.00 -31.27 6.43
C CYS A 226 3.42 -30.39 7.61
N SER A 227 3.00 -29.12 7.60
CA SER A 227 3.26 -28.19 8.68
C SER A 227 2.08 -27.26 8.93
N LEU A 228 2.01 -26.73 10.14
CA LEU A 228 1.07 -25.69 10.54
C LEU A 228 1.75 -24.31 10.41
N GLY A 229 1.27 -23.46 9.52
CA GLY A 229 1.77 -22.10 9.36
C GLY A 229 1.05 -21.10 10.26
N ILE A 230 1.79 -20.42 11.13
CA ILE A 230 1.26 -19.35 12.00
C ILE A 230 2.00 -18.05 11.67
N ALA A 231 1.26 -17.01 11.29
CA ALA A 231 1.81 -15.68 11.05
C ALA A 231 1.47 -14.70 12.18
N PHE A 232 2.37 -13.78 12.49
CA PHE A 232 2.12 -12.65 13.38
C PHE A 232 1.96 -11.39 12.51
N ILE A 233 0.86 -10.66 12.73
CA ILE A 233 0.64 -9.38 12.04
C ILE A 233 1.71 -8.39 12.50
N GLY A 234 2.42 -7.80 11.54
CA GLY A 234 3.51 -6.87 11.80
C GLY A 234 4.80 -7.15 11.02
N ASP A 235 5.79 -6.30 11.26
CA ASP A 235 7.15 -6.44 10.74
C ASP A 235 8.17 -6.48 11.90
N TYR A 236 8.53 -7.68 12.33
CA TYR A 236 9.37 -7.94 13.50
C TYR A 236 10.88 -7.89 13.21
N ARG A 237 11.31 -7.18 12.16
CA ARG A 237 12.72 -6.93 11.85
C ARG A 237 13.22 -5.75 12.68
N GLU A 238 13.90 -6.05 13.79
CA GLU A 238 14.39 -5.06 14.75
C GLU A 238 15.43 -4.10 14.14
N GLU A 239 16.07 -4.51 13.02
CA GLU A 239 16.96 -3.65 12.24
C GLU A 239 16.28 -2.47 11.52
N LEU A 240 14.94 -2.45 11.46
CA LEU A 240 14.17 -1.35 10.86
C LEU A 240 13.87 -0.24 11.85
N THR A 241 13.74 0.98 11.34
CA THR A 241 13.38 2.17 12.15
C THR A 241 11.98 2.07 12.76
N VAL A 242 11.05 1.46 12.03
CA VAL A 242 9.70 1.15 12.49
C VAL A 242 9.53 -0.35 12.37
N HIS A 243 9.34 -1.01 13.50
CA HIS A 243 9.18 -2.45 13.59
C HIS A 243 8.18 -2.80 14.69
N SER A 244 7.61 -3.99 14.57
CA SER A 244 6.67 -4.54 15.52
C SER A 244 7.36 -5.15 16.73
N ARG A 245 6.66 -5.12 17.87
CA ARG A 245 7.11 -5.77 19.10
C ARG A 245 6.27 -6.99 19.40
N VAL A 246 6.94 -8.07 19.79
CA VAL A 246 6.26 -9.26 20.29
C VAL A 246 5.66 -8.93 21.65
N THR A 247 4.36 -9.18 21.82
CA THR A 247 3.69 -9.01 23.11
C THR A 247 3.51 -10.35 23.82
N GLU A 248 3.48 -10.32 25.15
CA GLU A 248 3.20 -11.51 25.96
C GLU A 248 1.84 -12.14 25.61
N LEU A 249 0.86 -11.31 25.27
CA LEU A 249 -0.48 -11.77 24.88
C LEU A 249 -0.43 -12.56 23.58
N GLN A 250 0.31 -12.11 22.56
CA GLN A 250 0.48 -12.87 21.32
C GLN A 250 1.16 -14.22 21.57
N VAL A 251 2.22 -14.24 22.38
CA VAL A 251 2.92 -15.49 22.75
C VAL A 251 1.98 -16.45 23.48
N LYS A 252 1.24 -15.95 24.47
CA LYS A 252 0.24 -16.74 25.21
C LYS A 252 -0.80 -17.34 24.27
N ARG A 253 -1.29 -16.56 23.31
CA ARG A 253 -2.32 -16.98 22.35
C ARG A 253 -1.80 -17.98 21.33
N ALA A 254 -0.56 -17.83 20.89
CA ALA A 254 0.12 -18.83 20.08
C ALA A 254 0.19 -20.17 20.83
N LYS A 255 0.63 -20.16 22.09
CA LYS A 255 0.70 -21.38 22.92
C LYS A 255 -0.68 -22.03 23.12
N MET A 256 -1.71 -21.24 23.44
CA MET A 256 -3.10 -21.73 23.53
C MET A 256 -3.60 -22.37 22.23
N LEU A 257 -3.27 -21.78 21.07
CA LEU A 257 -3.61 -22.36 19.76
C LEU A 257 -2.92 -23.72 19.55
N LEU A 258 -1.64 -23.84 19.93
CA LEU A 258 -0.86 -25.06 19.79
C LEU A 258 -1.38 -26.17 20.72
N GLU A 259 -1.69 -25.83 21.98
CA GLU A 259 -2.33 -26.74 22.93
C GLU A 259 -3.68 -27.27 22.41
N GLU A 260 -4.51 -26.40 21.83
CA GLU A 260 -5.77 -26.80 21.21
C GLU A 260 -5.55 -27.69 19.97
N GLY A 261 -4.50 -27.42 19.18
CA GLY A 261 -4.10 -28.26 18.05
C GLY A 261 -3.75 -29.68 18.47
N VAL A 262 -2.99 -29.83 19.57
CA VAL A 262 -2.65 -31.14 20.17
C VAL A 262 -3.91 -31.83 20.69
N LYS A 263 -4.73 -31.12 21.47
CA LYS A 263 -5.97 -31.66 22.04
C LYS A 263 -6.95 -32.17 20.98
N ARG A 264 -7.01 -31.50 19.83
CA ARG A 264 -7.88 -31.86 18.70
C ARG A 264 -7.27 -32.90 17.76
N GLY A 265 -6.02 -33.30 17.97
CA GLY A 265 -5.33 -34.30 17.15
C GLY A 265 -4.79 -33.79 15.81
N PHE A 266 -4.73 -32.46 15.60
CA PHE A 266 -4.11 -31.88 14.40
C PHE A 266 -2.60 -31.71 14.54
N LEU A 267 -2.10 -31.66 15.76
CA LEU A 267 -0.69 -31.46 16.07
C LEU A 267 -0.19 -32.59 16.96
N ASP A 268 0.96 -33.16 16.62
CA ASP A 268 1.60 -34.22 17.39
C ASP A 268 2.03 -33.64 18.75
N PRO A 269 1.84 -34.30 19.90
CA PRO A 269 2.30 -33.79 21.18
C PRO A 269 3.81 -33.47 21.24
N ASP A 270 4.64 -34.10 20.40
CA ASP A 270 6.09 -33.83 20.28
C ASP A 270 6.44 -33.01 19.03
N TYR A 271 5.54 -32.10 18.65
CA TYR A 271 5.77 -31.19 17.52
C TYR A 271 7.01 -30.29 17.74
N SER A 272 7.52 -29.74 16.65
CA SER A 272 8.62 -28.79 16.66
C SER A 272 8.21 -27.44 16.11
N VAL A 273 8.74 -26.38 16.70
CA VAL A 273 8.56 -24.99 16.27
C VAL A 273 9.84 -24.50 15.62
N LEU A 274 9.72 -23.94 14.42
CA LEU A 274 10.80 -23.29 13.71
C LEU A 274 10.32 -21.94 13.14
N GLY A 275 11.26 -21.01 12.94
CA GLY A 275 11.00 -19.83 12.12
C GLY A 275 11.10 -20.18 10.64
N ALA A 276 10.36 -19.48 9.77
CA ALA A 276 10.47 -19.76 8.33
C ALA A 276 11.92 -19.64 7.79
N LYS A 277 12.73 -18.74 8.32
CA LYS A 277 14.15 -18.59 7.99
C LYS A 277 15.01 -19.83 8.26
N ASP A 278 14.58 -20.74 9.13
CA ASP A 278 15.30 -21.98 9.40
C ASP A 278 15.12 -23.00 8.25
N LEU A 279 14.06 -22.84 7.45
CA LEU A 279 13.60 -23.81 6.46
C LEU A 279 13.68 -23.31 5.01
N ILE A 280 13.48 -22.01 4.79
CA ILE A 280 13.48 -21.37 3.47
C ILE A 280 14.26 -20.05 3.50
N ALA A 281 14.73 -19.60 2.34
CA ALA A 281 15.48 -18.35 2.21
C ALA A 281 14.56 -17.12 2.39
N THR A 282 14.39 -16.67 3.64
CA THR A 282 13.56 -15.50 4.01
C THR A 282 14.09 -14.84 5.28
N ALA A 283 13.72 -13.58 5.51
CA ALA A 283 13.96 -12.88 6.80
C ALA A 283 12.89 -13.22 7.86
N SER A 284 11.73 -13.78 7.43
CA SER A 284 10.63 -14.16 8.31
C SER A 284 11.05 -15.23 9.32
N PRO A 285 10.68 -15.14 10.62
CA PRO A 285 9.65 -14.25 11.18
C PRO A 285 10.14 -12.85 11.60
N GLY A 286 11.35 -12.43 11.21
CA GLY A 286 12.00 -11.20 11.71
C GLY A 286 12.81 -11.48 12.97
N SER A 287 13.88 -10.70 13.18
CA SER A 287 14.86 -10.88 14.25
C SER A 287 14.23 -10.89 15.66
N ASN A 288 13.29 -9.99 15.94
CA ASN A 288 12.62 -9.89 17.23
C ASN A 288 11.75 -11.12 17.53
N LEU A 289 10.84 -11.47 16.62
CA LEU A 289 9.96 -12.63 16.78
C LEU A 289 10.74 -13.95 16.76
N TYR A 290 11.80 -14.03 15.96
CA TYR A 290 12.70 -15.18 15.95
C TYR A 290 13.37 -15.40 17.31
N ASN A 291 13.85 -14.34 17.97
CA ASN A 291 14.42 -14.45 19.31
C ASN A 291 13.37 -14.91 20.33
N ALA A 292 12.14 -14.42 20.24
CA ALA A 292 11.06 -14.80 21.16
C ALA A 292 10.67 -16.29 21.03
N ILE A 293 10.62 -16.85 19.82
CA ILE A 293 10.24 -18.25 19.62
C ILE A 293 11.33 -19.23 20.03
N ARG A 294 12.60 -18.81 20.07
CA ARG A 294 13.72 -19.64 20.52
C ARG A 294 13.64 -20.02 22.00
N GLU A 295 12.85 -19.29 22.77
CA GLU A 295 12.59 -19.55 24.19
C GLU A 295 11.36 -20.46 24.40
N TRP A 296 10.72 -20.95 23.32
CA TRP A 296 9.57 -21.85 23.44
C TRP A 296 10.04 -23.28 23.68
N GLU A 297 9.31 -24.02 24.52
CA GLU A 297 9.63 -25.41 24.89
C GLU A 297 9.82 -26.34 23.68
N HIS A 298 8.98 -26.19 22.65
CA HIS A 298 9.01 -26.99 21.43
C HIS A 298 9.94 -26.42 20.34
N TYR A 299 10.74 -25.40 20.62
CA TYR A 299 11.64 -24.84 19.60
C TYR A 299 12.73 -25.85 19.23
N ASP A 300 12.91 -26.07 17.94
CA ASP A 300 13.92 -26.99 17.44
C ASP A 300 15.29 -26.30 17.30
N HIS A 301 16.12 -26.45 18.32
CA HIS A 301 17.47 -25.89 18.36
C HIS A 301 18.48 -26.60 17.44
N VAL A 302 18.13 -27.74 16.85
CA VAL A 302 19.03 -28.54 16.00
C VAL A 302 18.64 -28.54 14.53
N ASN A 303 17.55 -27.85 14.17
CA ASN A 303 17.01 -27.77 12.81
C ASN A 303 16.84 -29.15 12.16
N LYS A 304 16.28 -30.12 12.89
CA LYS A 304 16.14 -31.52 12.44
C LYS A 304 15.32 -31.66 11.15
N TRP A 305 14.50 -30.67 10.83
CA TRP A 305 13.64 -30.65 9.65
C TRP A 305 14.23 -29.96 8.43
N GLN A 306 15.40 -29.32 8.55
CA GLN A 306 16.02 -28.61 7.44
C GLN A 306 16.40 -29.57 6.30
N ASN A 307 16.18 -29.13 5.06
CA ASN A 307 16.45 -29.91 3.84
C ASN A 307 15.69 -31.25 3.73
N ASN A 308 14.60 -31.42 4.47
CA ASN A 308 13.72 -32.58 4.36
C ASN A 308 12.47 -32.27 3.52
N THR A 309 11.96 -33.30 2.84
CA THR A 309 10.63 -33.27 2.23
C THR A 309 9.61 -33.78 3.24
N CYS A 310 8.34 -33.41 3.06
CA CYS A 310 7.26 -33.96 3.89
C CYS A 310 7.31 -35.51 3.95
N ASP A 311 7.49 -36.19 2.83
CA ASP A 311 7.55 -37.66 2.82
C ASP A 311 8.72 -38.21 3.66
N LYS A 312 9.91 -37.59 3.59
CA LYS A 312 11.05 -37.99 4.43
C LYS A 312 10.81 -37.76 5.92
N MET A 313 10.15 -36.66 6.28
CA MET A 313 9.84 -36.35 7.69
C MET A 313 8.95 -37.41 8.35
N TYR A 314 8.12 -38.09 7.56
CA TYR A 314 7.20 -39.13 8.02
C TYR A 314 7.65 -40.55 7.66
N GLY A 315 8.85 -40.72 7.09
CA GLY A 315 9.40 -42.03 6.72
C GLY A 315 8.69 -42.70 5.54
N PHE A 316 7.97 -41.93 4.72
CA PHE A 316 7.36 -42.45 3.50
C PHE A 316 8.43 -42.65 2.42
N LEU A 317 8.33 -43.76 1.69
CA LEU A 317 9.18 -44.01 0.54
C LEU A 317 8.87 -42.99 -0.57
N PRO A 318 9.89 -42.52 -1.32
CA PRO A 318 9.64 -41.64 -2.45
C PRO A 318 8.74 -42.34 -3.46
N VAL A 319 7.69 -41.66 -3.89
CA VAL A 319 6.81 -42.15 -4.95
C VAL A 319 7.62 -42.12 -6.24
N SER A 320 7.92 -43.29 -6.80
CA SER A 320 8.67 -43.50 -8.05
C SER A 320 7.92 -42.99 -9.27
#